data_AF-A0A2J8LWF5-F1
#
_entry.id   AF-A0A2J8LWF5-F1
#
_cell.length_a   1.000
_cell.length_b   1.000
_cell.length_c   1.000
_cell.angle_alpha   90.00
_cell.angle_beta   90.00
_cell.angle_gamma   90.00
#
_symmetry.space_group_name_H-M   'P 1'
#
loop_
_entity.id
_entity.type
_entity.pdbx_description
1 polymer ?
#
loop_
_entity_poly.entity_id
_entity_poly.type
_entity_poly.pdbx_seq_one_letter_code
_entity_poly.pdbx_strand_id
1 'polypeptide(L)'
;MVDYSVWDHIEVSDDEDETHPNIDTASLFRWRHQARVERMEQFQKEKEELDRGCWECKRKVAECQRKLKELEVAEGGKAELERLQAEAQQLRKEERSWEQKLEEMRKKEKSMPWNVDTLSKDGFSKAHAHAPATLMLMASSPPPPWMGWALRPRPARPRSRRSAALPQPTPPLTLPQSMVNTKPEKTEEDSEEVREQKHKTFVEKYEKQIKHFGMLRRWDDSQKYLSDNVHLVCEETANYLVIWCIDLEVEEKCALMEQVAHQTIVMQFILELAKSLKVDPRACFRQFFTKIKTADRQYMEGFNDELEAFKERVRGRAKLRIEKAMKEYEEEERKKRLGPGGLDPVEVYESLP
;
A
#
# COMPACT_ATOMS: atom_id res chain seq x y z
N MET A 1 26.14 -6.86 34.18
CA MET A 1 25.03 -7.72 33.71
C MET A 1 23.89 -6.78 33.33
N VAL A 2 23.34 -6.88 32.12
CA VAL A 2 22.19 -6.07 31.71
C VAL A 2 20.93 -6.80 32.21
N ASP A 3 20.02 -6.08 32.87
CA ASP A 3 18.82 -6.65 33.48
C ASP A 3 17.60 -6.45 32.57
N TYR A 4 16.94 -7.56 32.24
CA TYR A 4 15.73 -7.61 31.41
C TYR A 4 14.52 -8.11 32.22
N SER A 5 14.65 -8.27 33.55
CA SER A 5 13.62 -8.90 34.40
C SER A 5 12.28 -8.17 34.42
N VAL A 6 12.24 -6.91 33.96
CA VAL A 6 11.01 -6.15 33.77
C VAL A 6 10.04 -6.85 32.82
N TRP A 7 10.53 -7.71 31.92
CA TRP A 7 9.72 -8.44 30.93
C TRP A 7 9.51 -9.93 31.26
N ASP A 8 9.89 -10.39 32.46
CA ASP A 8 9.76 -11.82 32.84
C ASP A 8 8.30 -12.28 33.03
N HIS A 9 7.37 -11.35 33.17
CA HIS A 9 5.96 -11.62 33.46
C HIS A 9 5.04 -10.95 32.44
N ILE A 10 5.03 -11.47 31.20
CA ILE A 10 4.12 -11.04 30.14
C ILE A 10 3.04 -12.11 29.98
N GLU A 11 1.76 -11.68 29.97
CA GLU A 11 0.60 -12.52 29.72
C GLU A 11 0.00 -12.18 28.34
N VAL A 12 0.00 -13.16 27.44
CA VAL A 12 -0.59 -13.07 26.10
C VAL A 12 -1.81 -14.00 26.04
N SER A 13 -3.01 -13.43 25.90
CA SER A 13 -4.26 -14.23 25.99
C SER A 13 -4.44 -15.20 24.82
N ASP A 14 -3.83 -14.91 23.68
CA ASP A 14 -3.85 -15.67 22.43
C ASP A 14 -2.50 -16.36 22.13
N ASP A 15 -1.73 -16.69 23.17
CA ASP A 15 -0.46 -17.42 23.05
C ASP A 15 -0.68 -18.80 22.41
N GLU A 16 -0.21 -18.97 21.18
CA GLU A 16 -0.35 -20.19 20.38
C GLU A 16 0.64 -21.30 20.76
N ASP A 17 1.65 -20.99 21.56
CA ASP A 17 2.60 -21.97 22.09
C ASP A 17 2.07 -22.64 23.37
N GLU A 18 1.22 -21.96 24.15
CA GLU A 18 0.57 -22.51 25.35
C GLU A 18 -0.75 -23.23 25.06
N THR A 19 -0.68 -24.32 24.31
CA THR A 19 -1.85 -25.09 23.88
C THR A 19 -1.85 -26.53 24.41
N HIS A 20 -2.99 -27.21 24.31
CA HIS A 20 -3.11 -28.61 24.70
C HIS A 20 -3.92 -29.37 23.64
N PRO A 21 -3.48 -30.56 23.16
CA PRO A 21 -4.13 -31.29 22.06
C PRO A 21 -5.63 -31.57 22.26
N ASN A 22 -6.08 -31.60 23.52
CA ASN A 22 -7.47 -31.87 23.89
C ASN A 22 -8.32 -30.61 24.17
N ILE A 23 -7.75 -29.41 24.04
CA ILE A 23 -8.45 -28.15 24.31
C ILE A 23 -8.55 -27.35 23.02
N ASP A 24 -9.76 -26.89 22.70
CA ASP A 24 -10.00 -26.00 21.56
C ASP A 24 -9.43 -24.61 21.84
N THR A 25 -8.41 -24.22 21.07
CA THR A 25 -7.70 -22.95 21.24
C THR A 25 -8.59 -21.74 20.95
N ALA A 26 -9.54 -21.86 20.03
CA ALA A 26 -10.44 -20.77 19.65
C ALA A 26 -11.39 -20.35 20.78
N SER A 27 -11.85 -21.29 21.61
CA SER A 27 -12.60 -20.99 22.83
C SER A 27 -11.68 -20.64 24.00
N LEU A 28 -10.51 -21.30 24.12
CA LEU A 28 -9.53 -21.04 25.18
C LEU A 28 -9.01 -19.60 25.16
N PHE A 29 -8.63 -19.04 24.02
CA PHE A 29 -8.10 -17.67 23.93
C PHE A 29 -9.13 -16.62 24.33
N ARG A 30 -10.40 -16.83 23.92
CA ARG A 30 -11.52 -15.97 24.34
C ARG A 30 -11.76 -16.07 25.85
N TRP A 31 -11.67 -17.27 26.40
CA TRP A 31 -11.81 -17.49 27.84
C TRP A 31 -10.66 -16.85 28.64
N ARG A 32 -9.41 -17.00 28.20
CA ARG A 32 -8.24 -16.34 28.80
C ARG A 32 -8.38 -14.81 28.75
N HIS A 33 -8.81 -14.25 27.62
CA HIS A 33 -9.11 -12.83 27.50
C HIS A 33 -10.19 -12.38 28.50
N GLN A 34 -11.30 -13.12 28.59
CA GLN A 34 -12.39 -12.83 29.51
C GLN A 34 -11.92 -12.87 30.97
N ALA A 35 -11.19 -13.92 31.37
CA ALA A 35 -10.63 -14.05 32.70
C ALA A 35 -9.65 -12.91 33.05
N ARG A 36 -8.87 -12.44 32.07
CA ARG A 36 -7.99 -11.28 32.24
C ARG A 36 -8.78 -9.99 32.46
N VAL A 37 -9.80 -9.72 31.64
CA VAL A 37 -10.68 -8.55 31.78
C VAL A 37 -11.37 -8.56 33.14
N GLU A 38 -11.91 -9.70 33.57
CA GLU A 38 -12.56 -9.86 34.88
C GLU A 38 -11.58 -9.62 36.04
N ARG A 39 -10.34 -10.17 35.96
CA ARG A 39 -9.30 -9.91 36.98
C ARG A 39 -8.93 -8.43 37.06
N MET A 40 -8.77 -7.74 35.93
CA MET A 40 -8.49 -6.31 35.92
C MET A 40 -9.67 -5.47 36.45
N GLU A 41 -10.91 -5.85 36.13
CA GLU A 41 -12.11 -5.16 36.62
C GLU A 41 -12.27 -5.32 38.13
N GLN A 42 -12.08 -6.53 38.66
CA GLN A 42 -12.09 -6.79 40.11
C GLN A 42 -10.98 -5.99 40.82
N PHE A 43 -9.78 -5.98 40.24
CA PHE A 43 -8.65 -5.22 40.77
C PHE A 43 -8.95 -3.71 40.84
N GLN A 44 -9.54 -3.16 39.78
CA GLN A 44 -9.93 -1.76 39.71
C GLN A 44 -11.03 -1.42 40.73
N LYS A 45 -12.04 -2.28 40.87
CA LYS A 45 -13.10 -2.14 41.88
C LYS A 45 -12.54 -2.17 43.31
N GLU A 46 -11.66 -3.11 43.63
CA GLU A 46 -11.00 -3.17 44.94
C GLU A 46 -10.22 -1.88 45.22
N LYS A 47 -9.46 -1.39 44.23
CA LYS A 47 -8.70 -0.14 44.35
C LYS A 47 -9.60 1.07 44.62
N GLU A 48 -10.72 1.20 43.92
CA GLU A 48 -11.68 2.31 44.10
C GLU A 48 -12.39 2.25 45.45
N GLU A 49 -12.77 1.07 45.93
CA GLU A 49 -13.35 0.89 47.28
C GLU A 49 -12.34 1.26 48.37
N LEU A 50 -11.08 0.84 48.24
CA LEU A 50 -10.01 1.18 49.18
C LEU A 50 -9.71 2.68 49.20
N ASP A 51 -9.67 3.32 48.02
CA ASP A 51 -9.45 4.78 47.91
C ASP A 51 -10.61 5.56 48.53
N ARG A 52 -11.85 5.13 48.27
CA ARG A 52 -13.05 5.71 48.90
C ARG A 52 -13.04 5.56 50.41
N GLY A 53 -12.74 4.36 50.92
CA GLY A 53 -12.64 4.09 52.36
C GLY A 53 -11.54 4.93 53.04
N CYS A 54 -10.38 5.05 52.38
CA CYS A 54 -9.28 5.90 52.84
C CYS A 54 -9.69 7.38 52.88
N TRP A 55 -10.34 7.86 51.81
CA TRP A 55 -10.81 9.25 51.72
C TRP A 55 -11.85 9.58 52.78
N GLU A 56 -12.82 8.70 53.01
CA GLU A 56 -13.84 8.86 54.05
C GLU A 56 -13.22 8.88 55.46
N CYS A 57 -12.27 7.98 55.74
CA CYS A 57 -11.57 7.96 57.03
C CYS A 57 -10.77 9.24 57.23
N LYS A 58 -10.03 9.70 56.21
CA LYS A 58 -9.28 10.95 56.25
C LYS A 58 -10.18 12.16 56.51
N ARG A 59 -11.36 12.20 55.88
CA ARG A 59 -12.38 13.24 56.10
C ARG A 59 -12.88 13.22 57.55
N LYS A 60 -13.24 12.05 58.08
CA LYS A 60 -13.71 11.88 59.47
C LYS A 60 -12.63 12.27 60.48
N VAL A 61 -11.37 11.86 60.26
CA VAL A 61 -10.23 12.26 61.09
C VAL A 61 -10.06 13.77 61.11
N ALA A 62 -10.16 14.45 59.96
CA ALA A 62 -10.06 15.90 59.88
C ALA A 62 -11.20 16.61 60.62
N GLU A 63 -12.42 16.11 60.52
CA GLU A 63 -13.58 16.63 61.26
C GLU A 63 -13.44 16.43 62.77
N CYS A 64 -13.00 15.25 63.23
CA CYS A 64 -12.73 14.98 64.64
C CYS A 64 -11.59 15.85 65.18
N GLN A 65 -10.53 16.08 64.39
CA GLN A 65 -9.44 17.00 64.77
C GLN A 65 -9.93 18.45 64.88
N ARG A 66 -10.84 18.88 64.01
CA ARG A 66 -11.45 20.22 64.09
C ARG A 66 -12.29 20.36 65.38
N LYS A 67 -13.16 19.39 65.65
CA LYS A 67 -13.99 19.35 66.86
C LYS A 67 -13.16 19.26 68.14
N LEU A 68 -12.04 18.54 68.14
CA LEU A 68 -11.10 18.50 69.26
C LEU A 68 -10.54 19.90 69.58
N LYS A 69 -10.12 20.66 68.56
CA LYS A 69 -9.64 22.05 68.73
C LYS A 69 -10.74 23.00 69.22
N GLU A 70 -11.97 22.82 68.73
CA GLU A 70 -13.13 23.61 69.17
C GLU A 70 -13.49 23.33 70.64
N LEU A 71 -13.44 22.07 71.08
CA LEU A 71 -13.74 21.64 72.46
C LEU A 71 -12.62 21.94 73.45
N GLU A 72 -11.36 22.01 73.02
CA GLU A 72 -10.23 22.45 73.85
C GLU A 72 -10.35 23.92 74.26
N VAL A 73 -10.97 24.75 73.40
CA VAL A 73 -11.25 26.17 73.65
C VAL A 73 -12.51 26.37 74.52
N ALA A 74 -13.40 25.37 74.61
CA ALA A 74 -14.63 25.44 75.39
C ALA A 74 -14.41 24.96 76.84
N GLU A 75 -14.54 25.85 77.82
CA GLU A 75 -14.42 25.51 79.24
C GLU A 75 -15.61 24.64 79.71
N GLY A 76 -15.41 23.32 79.85
CA GLY A 76 -16.38 22.41 80.48
C GLY A 76 -16.49 20.99 79.89
N GLY A 77 -15.83 20.68 78.77
CA GLY A 77 -16.06 19.45 77.98
C GLY A 77 -15.13 18.25 78.22
N LYS A 78 -14.46 18.11 79.37
CA LYS A 78 -13.38 17.11 79.56
C LYS A 78 -13.78 15.66 79.23
N ALA A 79 -14.99 15.24 79.59
CA ALA A 79 -15.49 13.89 79.27
C ALA A 79 -15.78 13.70 77.77
N GLU A 80 -16.22 14.75 77.09
CA GLU A 80 -16.51 14.72 75.65
C GLU A 80 -15.22 14.84 74.82
N LEU A 81 -14.23 15.56 75.34
CA LEU A 81 -12.86 15.62 74.81
C LEU A 81 -12.20 14.24 74.83
N GLU A 82 -12.27 13.52 75.95
CA GLU A 82 -11.70 12.17 76.08
C GLU A 82 -12.39 11.18 75.13
N ARG A 83 -13.72 11.27 74.97
CA ARG A 83 -14.48 10.47 73.99
C ARG A 83 -14.06 10.78 72.55
N LEU A 84 -13.95 12.06 72.18
CA LEU A 84 -13.53 12.46 70.83
C LEU A 84 -12.06 12.11 70.55
N GLN A 85 -11.22 12.11 71.58
CA GLN A 85 -9.82 11.73 71.47
C GLN A 85 -9.68 10.22 71.24
N ALA A 86 -10.48 9.41 71.93
CA ALA A 86 -10.58 7.97 71.67
C ALA A 86 -11.12 7.68 70.26
N GLU A 87 -12.15 8.41 69.81
CA GLU A 87 -12.71 8.29 68.45
C GLU A 87 -11.69 8.71 67.37
N ALA A 88 -10.95 9.81 67.58
CA ALA A 88 -9.89 10.25 66.68
C ALA A 88 -8.72 9.26 66.63
N GLN A 89 -8.36 8.63 67.76
CA GLN A 89 -7.36 7.57 67.79
C GLN A 89 -7.82 6.32 67.04
N GLN A 90 -9.11 5.97 67.16
CA GLN A 90 -9.70 4.85 66.43
C GLN A 90 -9.72 5.12 64.92
N LEU A 91 -10.20 6.29 64.50
CA LEU A 91 -10.20 6.71 63.10
C LEU A 91 -8.79 6.81 62.50
N ARG A 92 -7.78 7.17 63.30
CA ARG A 92 -6.36 7.13 62.88
C ARG A 92 -5.84 5.70 62.70
N LYS A 93 -6.27 4.74 63.52
CA LYS A 93 -5.93 3.32 63.31
C LYS A 93 -6.60 2.79 62.04
N GLU A 94 -7.83 3.20 61.79
CA GLU A 94 -8.55 2.88 60.55
C GLU A 94 -7.83 3.47 59.33
N GLU A 95 -7.47 4.76 59.34
CA GLU A 95 -6.66 5.41 58.29
C GLU A 95 -5.37 4.63 58.00
N ARG A 96 -4.62 4.26 59.04
CA ARG A 96 -3.41 3.45 58.88
C ARG A 96 -3.69 2.07 58.28
N SER A 97 -4.82 1.45 58.62
CA SER A 97 -5.21 0.17 58.02
C SER A 97 -5.58 0.30 56.55
N TRP A 98 -6.17 1.43 56.13
CA TRP A 98 -6.45 1.72 54.72
C TRP A 98 -5.17 2.02 53.94
N GLU A 99 -4.22 2.75 54.53
CA GLU A 99 -2.91 2.97 53.92
C GLU A 99 -2.15 1.65 53.71
N GLN A 100 -2.22 0.73 54.67
CA GLN A 100 -1.64 -0.62 54.51
C GLN A 100 -2.27 -1.38 53.36
N LYS A 101 -3.61 -1.36 53.23
CA LYS A 101 -4.32 -1.99 52.11
C LYS A 101 -3.97 -1.34 50.77
N LEU A 102 -3.83 -0.02 50.71
CA LEU A 102 -3.40 0.68 49.49
C LEU A 102 -1.96 0.31 49.08
N GLU A 103 -1.06 0.12 50.05
CA GLU A 103 0.30 -0.34 49.77
C GLU A 103 0.32 -1.80 49.30
N GLU A 104 -0.55 -2.66 49.83
CA GLU A 104 -0.76 -4.01 49.30
C GLU A 104 -1.27 -3.97 47.86
N MET A 105 -2.18 -3.06 47.52
CA MET A 105 -2.61 -2.86 46.13
C MET A 105 -1.46 -2.41 45.23
N ARG A 106 -0.60 -1.48 45.67
CA ARG A 106 0.59 -1.09 44.89
C ARG A 106 1.55 -2.25 44.66
N LYS A 107 1.69 -3.16 45.63
CA LYS A 107 2.47 -4.39 45.43
C LYS A 107 1.82 -5.30 44.39
N LYS A 108 0.49 -5.47 44.46
CA LYS A 108 -0.27 -6.22 43.44
C LYS A 108 -0.13 -5.60 42.04
N GLU A 109 -0.11 -4.26 41.92
CA GLU A 109 0.16 -3.56 40.64
C GLU A 109 1.56 -3.90 40.10
N LYS A 110 2.59 -3.90 40.96
CA LYS A 110 3.96 -4.22 40.56
C LYS A 110 4.13 -5.68 40.15
N SER A 111 3.38 -6.60 40.75
CA SER A 111 3.37 -8.02 40.39
C SER A 111 2.38 -8.37 39.27
N MET A 112 1.66 -7.39 38.73
CA MET A 112 0.66 -7.63 37.71
C MET A 112 1.35 -8.02 36.40
N PRO A 113 0.87 -9.06 35.69
CA PRO A 113 1.43 -9.42 34.40
C PRO A 113 1.28 -8.29 33.39
N TRP A 114 2.33 -8.06 32.61
CA TRP A 114 2.28 -7.18 31.45
C TRP A 114 1.35 -7.76 30.40
N ASN A 115 0.48 -6.93 29.85
CA ASN A 115 -0.41 -7.28 28.75
C ASN A 115 -0.54 -6.09 27.81
N VAL A 116 -1.30 -6.22 26.72
CA VAL A 116 -1.46 -5.16 25.71
C VAL A 116 -1.93 -3.82 26.29
N ASP A 117 -2.70 -3.82 27.38
CA ASP A 117 -3.25 -2.62 28.00
C ASP A 117 -2.29 -1.95 28.99
N THR A 118 -1.35 -2.72 29.57
CA THR A 118 -0.37 -2.21 30.54
C THR A 118 0.98 -1.90 29.91
N LEU A 119 1.35 -2.62 28.85
CA LEU A 119 2.67 -2.53 28.22
C LEU A 119 2.85 -1.26 27.37
N SER A 120 1.81 -0.81 26.68
CA SER A 120 1.87 0.38 25.85
C SER A 120 0.51 1.06 25.67
N LYS A 121 0.53 2.28 25.14
CA LYS A 121 -0.66 3.03 24.72
C LYS A 121 -0.50 3.37 23.25
N ASP A 122 -1.62 3.56 22.55
CA ASP A 122 -1.58 4.02 21.16
C ASP A 122 -0.96 5.43 21.11
N GLY A 123 0.32 5.49 20.71
CA GLY A 123 1.08 6.74 20.63
C GLY A 123 0.85 7.47 19.31
N PHE A 124 0.63 6.74 18.22
CA PHE A 124 0.40 7.29 16.90
C PHE A 124 -0.25 6.25 15.98
N SER A 125 -1.44 6.58 15.47
CA SER A 125 -2.14 5.77 14.49
C SER A 125 -2.46 6.62 13.25
N LYS A 126 -1.94 6.19 12.09
CA LYS A 126 -2.20 6.82 10.79
C LYS A 126 -2.47 5.76 9.74
N ALA A 127 -3.71 5.72 9.27
CA ALA A 127 -4.07 4.94 8.10
C ALA A 127 -3.92 5.77 6.83
N HIS A 128 -3.32 5.20 5.79
CA HIS A 128 -3.32 5.77 4.45
C HIS A 128 -3.86 4.72 3.47
N ALA A 129 -5.02 4.99 2.89
CA ALA A 129 -5.56 4.20 1.80
C ALA A 129 -5.15 4.85 0.49
N HIS A 130 -4.45 4.11 -0.37
CA HIS A 130 -4.17 4.54 -1.73
C HIS A 130 -5.45 4.37 -2.58
N ALA A 131 -6.23 5.43 -2.69
CA ALA A 131 -7.34 5.50 -3.65
C ALA A 131 -6.79 5.82 -5.05
N PRO A 132 -7.27 5.15 -6.11
CA PRO A 132 -6.85 5.48 -7.47
C PRO A 132 -7.27 6.91 -7.81
N ALA A 133 -6.36 7.69 -8.40
CA ALA A 133 -6.57 9.11 -8.72
C ALA A 133 -7.85 9.39 -9.53
N THR A 134 -8.32 8.41 -10.29
CA THR A 134 -9.56 8.44 -11.09
C THR A 134 -10.83 8.57 -10.23
N LEU A 135 -10.85 8.00 -9.02
CA LEU A 135 -12.03 8.01 -8.14
C LEU A 135 -12.20 9.33 -7.38
N MET A 136 -11.12 10.08 -7.14
CA MET A 136 -11.19 11.41 -6.52
C MET A 136 -11.88 12.45 -7.43
N LEU A 137 -11.89 12.24 -8.75
CA LEU A 137 -12.54 13.15 -9.70
C LEU A 137 -14.06 13.02 -9.75
N MET A 138 -14.62 11.86 -9.38
CA MET A 138 -16.07 11.63 -9.48
C MET A 138 -16.84 12.03 -8.22
N ALA A 139 -16.16 12.16 -7.07
CA ALA A 139 -16.79 12.60 -5.82
C ALA A 139 -16.89 14.13 -5.68
N SER A 140 -16.30 14.92 -6.60
CA SER A 140 -16.18 16.38 -6.47
C SER A 140 -16.93 17.20 -7.54
N SER A 141 -17.70 16.55 -8.43
CA SER A 141 -18.50 17.25 -9.44
C SER A 141 -19.99 17.09 -9.19
N PRO A 142 -20.75 18.16 -8.86
CA PRO A 142 -22.20 18.09 -8.92
C PRO A 142 -22.65 17.84 -10.37
N PRO A 143 -23.70 17.04 -10.61
CA PRO A 143 -24.19 16.80 -11.96
C PRO A 143 -24.66 18.12 -12.60
N PRO A 144 -24.46 18.30 -13.92
CA PRO A 144 -24.82 19.53 -14.60
C PRO A 144 -26.35 19.76 -14.60
N PRO A 145 -26.83 21.03 -14.62
CA PRO A 145 -28.22 21.37 -14.31
C PRO A 145 -29.26 20.96 -15.37
N TRP A 146 -28.84 20.27 -16.44
CA TRP A 146 -29.71 19.94 -17.58
C TRP A 146 -30.20 18.48 -17.59
N MET A 147 -29.71 17.61 -16.69
CA MET A 147 -30.34 16.29 -16.46
C MET A 147 -31.56 16.45 -15.55
N GLY A 148 -32.60 17.07 -16.11
CA GLY A 148 -33.92 17.10 -15.52
C GLY A 148 -34.60 15.74 -15.58
N TRP A 149 -35.09 15.29 -14.42
CA TRP A 149 -36.36 14.58 -14.26
C TRP A 149 -36.67 13.48 -15.30
N ALA A 150 -35.86 12.42 -15.35
CA ALA A 150 -36.29 11.16 -15.93
C ALA A 150 -36.96 10.30 -14.84
N LEU A 151 -38.23 9.99 -15.05
CA LEU A 151 -39.15 9.29 -14.17
C LEU A 151 -38.53 8.02 -13.55
N ARG A 152 -38.46 7.97 -12.21
CA ARG A 152 -38.40 6.69 -11.47
C ARG A 152 -39.83 6.19 -11.22
N PRO A 153 -40.15 4.90 -11.46
CA PRO A 153 -41.48 4.36 -11.18
C PRO A 153 -41.74 4.33 -9.67
N ARG A 154 -42.96 4.70 -9.27
CA ARG A 154 -43.47 4.57 -7.89
C ARG A 154 -43.42 3.11 -7.43
N PRO A 155 -42.87 2.78 -6.25
CA PRO A 155 -43.15 1.51 -5.61
C PRO A 155 -44.51 1.55 -4.88
N ALA A 156 -45.21 0.42 -4.93
CA ALA A 156 -46.52 0.20 -4.36
C ALA A 156 -46.52 0.26 -2.82
N ARG A 157 -47.63 0.75 -2.24
CA ARG A 157 -47.92 0.69 -0.80
C ARG A 157 -48.06 -0.76 -0.32
N PRO A 158 -47.64 -1.06 0.92
CA PRO A 158 -48.31 -2.06 1.73
C PRO A 158 -49.07 -1.43 2.91
N ARG A 159 -50.16 -2.10 3.28
CA ARG A 159 -51.08 -1.80 4.40
C ARG A 159 -50.43 -2.07 5.77
N SER A 160 -50.69 -1.15 6.70
CA SER A 160 -50.96 -1.31 8.15
C SER A 160 -50.53 -2.62 8.83
N ARG A 161 -49.61 -2.54 9.80
CA ARG A 161 -49.78 -3.13 11.15
C ARG A 161 -48.78 -2.58 12.19
N ARG A 162 -49.36 -2.08 13.28
CA ARG A 162 -48.97 -1.97 14.71
C ARG A 162 -47.50 -1.74 15.16
N SER A 163 -47.43 -0.85 16.13
CA SER A 163 -46.33 -0.39 16.99
C SER A 163 -45.43 -1.47 17.62
N ALA A 164 -44.14 -1.17 17.68
CA ALA A 164 -43.24 -1.48 18.80
C ALA A 164 -42.04 -0.52 18.76
N ALA A 165 -41.75 0.14 19.88
CA ALA A 165 -40.65 1.09 20.02
C ALA A 165 -39.29 0.37 20.19
N LEU A 166 -38.28 0.83 19.45
CA LEU A 166 -36.87 0.44 19.59
C LEU A 166 -36.01 1.73 19.64
N PRO A 167 -34.83 1.70 20.28
CA PRO A 167 -34.15 2.89 20.77
C PRO A 167 -33.39 3.65 19.67
N GLN A 168 -33.26 4.95 19.88
CA GLN A 168 -32.59 5.92 19.00
C GLN A 168 -31.09 5.59 18.82
N PRO A 169 -30.54 5.66 17.59
CA PRO A 169 -29.10 5.65 17.38
C PRO A 169 -28.49 7.04 17.65
N THR A 170 -27.33 7.05 18.31
CA THR A 170 -26.50 8.23 18.60
C THR A 170 -25.94 8.88 17.32
N PRO A 171 -25.69 10.21 17.31
CA PRO A 171 -25.21 10.91 16.12
C PRO A 171 -23.71 10.65 15.87
N PRO A 172 -23.25 10.62 14.60
CA PRO A 172 -21.83 10.49 14.28
C PRO A 172 -21.06 11.81 14.52
N LEU A 173 -19.87 11.66 15.10
CA LEU A 173 -18.90 12.72 15.36
C LEU A 173 -18.42 13.37 14.06
N THR A 174 -18.51 14.69 14.00
CA THR A 174 -17.97 15.55 12.94
C THR A 174 -16.46 15.74 13.13
N LEU A 175 -15.66 15.34 12.14
CA LEU A 175 -14.24 15.72 12.05
C LEU A 175 -14.13 17.09 11.34
N PRO A 176 -13.33 18.04 11.84
CA PRO A 176 -13.10 19.32 11.16
C PRO A 176 -12.17 19.12 9.95
N GLN A 177 -12.62 19.58 8.78
CA GLN A 177 -11.82 19.70 7.57
C GLN A 177 -10.90 20.93 7.66
N SER A 178 -9.59 20.71 7.59
CA SER A 178 -8.65 21.69 7.05
C SER A 178 -7.43 20.98 6.48
N MET A 179 -7.54 20.50 5.23
CA MET A 179 -6.38 20.13 4.44
C MET A 179 -6.18 21.17 3.35
N VAL A 180 -5.09 21.93 3.48
CA VAL A 180 -4.51 22.76 2.42
C VAL A 180 -4.17 21.83 1.26
N ASN A 181 -4.95 21.91 0.18
CA ASN A 181 -4.76 21.11 -1.01
C ASN A 181 -3.92 21.90 -2.03
N THR A 182 -2.61 21.63 -2.05
CA THR A 182 -1.76 22.00 -3.19
C THR A 182 -2.17 21.09 -4.35
N LYS A 183 -2.83 21.67 -5.36
CA LYS A 183 -3.24 20.97 -6.59
C LYS A 183 -2.02 20.31 -7.25
N PRO A 184 -2.01 18.99 -7.51
CA PRO A 184 -1.22 18.47 -8.61
C PRO A 184 -1.98 18.79 -9.90
N GLU A 185 -1.33 19.59 -10.73
CA GLU A 185 -1.78 19.97 -12.06
C GLU A 185 -1.87 18.71 -12.94
N LYS A 186 -3.04 18.44 -13.51
CA LYS A 186 -3.15 17.51 -14.63
C LYS A 186 -2.66 18.26 -15.86
N THR A 187 -1.40 18.09 -16.20
CA THR A 187 -0.84 18.66 -17.41
C THR A 187 -1.06 17.70 -18.59
N GLU A 188 -1.31 18.30 -19.74
CA GLU A 188 -1.48 17.72 -21.06
C GLU A 188 -0.30 16.81 -21.48
N GLU A 189 -0.29 15.54 -21.06
CA GLU A 189 0.84 14.63 -21.36
C GLU A 189 0.77 13.96 -22.76
N ASP A 190 -0.24 14.25 -23.58
CA ASP A 190 -0.51 13.48 -24.81
C ASP A 190 -0.04 14.16 -26.12
N SER A 191 0.78 15.21 -26.04
CA SER A 191 1.44 15.72 -27.25
C SER A 191 2.46 14.69 -27.76
N GLU A 192 2.49 14.46 -29.07
CA GLU A 192 3.42 13.53 -29.74
C GLU A 192 4.89 13.88 -29.42
N GLU A 193 5.18 15.17 -29.25
CA GLU A 193 6.48 15.70 -28.85
C GLU A 193 6.90 15.25 -27.43
N VAL A 194 5.96 15.19 -26.48
CA VAL A 194 6.23 14.72 -25.12
C VAL A 194 6.54 13.23 -25.11
N ARG A 195 5.84 12.45 -25.96
CA ARG A 195 6.11 11.01 -26.13
C ARG A 195 7.48 10.75 -26.73
N GLU A 196 7.90 11.56 -27.71
CA GLU A 196 9.23 11.45 -28.31
C GLU A 196 10.34 11.83 -27.32
N GLN A 197 10.18 12.92 -26.56
CA GLN A 197 11.12 13.29 -25.50
C GLN A 197 11.21 12.23 -24.39
N LYS A 198 10.06 11.68 -23.98
CA LYS A 198 9.99 10.58 -23.04
C LYS A 198 10.66 9.33 -23.60
N HIS A 199 10.45 9.01 -24.88
CA HIS A 199 11.08 7.88 -25.54
C HIS A 199 12.61 8.04 -25.54
N LYS A 200 13.11 9.21 -25.94
CA LYS A 200 14.55 9.49 -25.99
C LYS A 200 15.20 9.36 -24.62
N THR A 201 14.67 10.05 -23.61
CA THR A 201 15.21 10.02 -22.24
C THR A 201 15.07 8.64 -21.59
N PHE A 202 13.98 7.91 -21.85
CA PHE A 202 13.76 6.56 -21.35
C PHE A 202 14.77 5.57 -21.94
N VAL A 203 14.94 5.61 -23.26
CA VAL A 203 15.88 4.75 -23.97
C VAL A 203 17.29 5.02 -23.49
N GLU A 204 17.72 6.28 -23.42
CA GLU A 204 19.06 6.65 -22.93
C GLU A 204 19.31 6.14 -21.51
N LYS A 205 18.30 6.22 -20.62
CA LYS A 205 18.42 5.78 -19.23
C LYS A 205 18.47 4.26 -19.08
N TYR A 206 17.69 3.53 -19.87
CA TYR A 206 17.47 2.09 -19.69
C TYR A 206 18.01 1.23 -20.83
N GLU A 207 18.79 1.80 -21.75
CA GLU A 207 19.33 1.12 -22.94
C GLU A 207 19.96 -0.23 -22.61
N LYS A 208 20.85 -0.27 -21.61
CA LYS A 208 21.54 -1.49 -21.18
C LYS A 208 20.56 -2.54 -20.68
N GLN A 209 19.52 -2.12 -19.97
CA GLN A 209 18.52 -3.02 -19.42
C GLN A 209 17.62 -3.59 -20.52
N ILE A 210 17.26 -2.76 -21.51
CA ILE A 210 16.49 -3.17 -22.69
C ILE A 210 17.29 -4.16 -23.53
N LYS A 211 18.57 -3.87 -23.80
CA LYS A 211 19.47 -4.79 -24.50
C LYS A 211 19.61 -6.12 -23.75
N HIS A 212 19.76 -6.08 -22.43
CA HIS A 212 19.82 -7.31 -21.63
C HIS A 212 18.55 -8.14 -21.78
N PHE A 213 17.37 -7.53 -21.66
CA PHE A 213 16.11 -8.22 -21.92
C PHE A 213 16.06 -8.84 -23.31
N GLY A 214 16.46 -8.10 -24.35
CA GLY A 214 16.51 -8.57 -25.73
C GLY A 214 17.43 -9.78 -25.97
N MET A 215 18.43 -10.00 -25.11
CA MET A 215 19.33 -11.15 -25.19
C MET A 215 18.81 -12.40 -24.47
N LEU A 216 17.73 -12.30 -23.68
CA LEU A 216 17.14 -13.45 -22.99
C LEU A 216 16.39 -14.38 -23.95
N ARG A 217 16.18 -15.63 -23.53
CA ARG A 217 15.41 -16.63 -24.29
C ARG A 217 14.40 -17.36 -23.43
N ARG A 218 14.85 -17.86 -22.28
CA ARG A 218 14.01 -18.69 -21.40
C ARG A 218 12.89 -17.85 -20.81
N TRP A 219 11.68 -18.41 -20.80
CA TRP A 219 10.49 -17.74 -20.28
C TRP A 219 10.63 -17.33 -18.82
N ASP A 220 11.24 -18.18 -17.99
CA ASP A 220 11.46 -17.89 -16.56
C ASP A 220 12.41 -16.71 -16.36
N ASP A 221 13.49 -16.65 -17.15
CA ASP A 221 14.48 -15.58 -17.07
C ASP A 221 13.86 -14.25 -17.52
N SER A 222 13.14 -14.24 -18.65
CA SER A 222 12.42 -13.04 -19.12
C SER A 222 11.37 -12.57 -18.11
N GLN A 223 10.58 -13.47 -17.54
CA GLN A 223 9.56 -13.14 -16.55
C GLN A 223 10.16 -12.59 -15.25
N LYS A 224 11.25 -13.20 -14.76
CA LYS A 224 11.98 -12.72 -13.59
C LYS A 224 12.60 -11.36 -13.86
N TYR A 225 13.27 -11.19 -14.99
CA TYR A 225 13.93 -9.95 -15.34
C TYR A 225 12.95 -8.77 -15.46
N LEU A 226 11.77 -8.99 -16.06
CA LEU A 226 10.70 -7.98 -16.10
C LEU A 226 10.05 -7.76 -14.73
N SER A 227 10.08 -8.74 -13.83
CA SER A 227 9.63 -8.53 -12.44
C SER A 227 10.59 -7.66 -11.65
N ASP A 228 11.89 -7.81 -11.89
CA ASP A 228 12.94 -6.98 -11.30
C ASP A 228 12.96 -5.57 -11.94
N ASN A 229 12.55 -5.46 -13.21
CA ASN A 229 12.58 -4.22 -14.01
C ASN A 229 11.22 -3.92 -14.67
N VAL A 230 10.18 -3.74 -13.87
CA VAL A 230 8.78 -3.57 -14.33
C VAL A 230 8.60 -2.35 -15.24
N HIS A 231 9.40 -1.30 -15.06
CA HIS A 231 9.36 -0.09 -15.89
C HIS A 231 9.68 -0.34 -17.36
N LEU A 232 10.38 -1.44 -17.69
CA LEU A 232 10.67 -1.85 -19.07
C LEU A 232 9.44 -2.38 -19.83
N VAL A 233 8.37 -2.74 -19.13
CA VAL A 233 7.13 -3.20 -19.76
C VAL A 233 6.34 -1.98 -20.26
N CYS A 234 6.70 -1.50 -21.44
CA CYS A 234 6.09 -0.35 -22.11
C CYS A 234 6.35 -0.36 -23.63
N GLU A 235 5.65 0.52 -24.36
CA GLU A 235 5.76 0.62 -25.83
C GLU A 235 7.14 1.12 -26.27
N GLU A 236 7.78 2.00 -25.48
CA GLU A 236 9.10 2.55 -25.77
C GLU A 236 10.17 1.45 -25.85
N THR A 237 10.10 0.44 -24.97
CA THR A 237 10.99 -0.72 -25.00
C THR A 237 10.79 -1.55 -26.28
N ALA A 238 9.53 -1.81 -26.65
CA ALA A 238 9.24 -2.56 -27.88
C ALA A 238 9.77 -1.83 -29.11
N ASN A 239 9.56 -0.52 -29.21
CA ASN A 239 10.04 0.31 -30.32
C ASN A 239 11.56 0.29 -30.43
N TYR A 240 12.27 0.42 -29.30
CA TYR A 240 13.73 0.34 -29.29
C TYR A 240 14.23 -1.02 -29.76
N LEU A 241 13.63 -2.13 -29.30
CA LEU A 241 14.02 -3.47 -29.71
C LEU A 241 13.81 -3.70 -31.22
N VAL A 242 12.75 -3.15 -31.81
CA VAL A 242 12.52 -3.20 -33.26
C VAL A 242 13.63 -2.49 -34.02
N ILE A 243 14.00 -1.27 -33.60
CA ILE A 243 15.09 -0.50 -34.24
C ILE A 243 16.40 -1.28 -34.11
N TRP A 244 16.68 -1.82 -32.92
CA TRP A 244 17.88 -2.58 -32.67
C TRP A 244 17.95 -3.86 -33.53
N CYS A 245 16.82 -4.54 -33.79
CA CYS A 245 16.79 -5.66 -34.73
C CYS A 245 17.21 -5.24 -36.15
N ILE A 246 16.77 -4.07 -36.62
CA ILE A 246 17.12 -3.56 -37.95
C ILE A 246 18.61 -3.19 -37.99
N ASP A 247 19.13 -2.52 -36.97
CA ASP A 247 20.56 -2.17 -36.90
C ASP A 247 21.44 -3.42 -36.89
N LEU A 248 21.07 -4.45 -36.12
CA LEU A 248 21.79 -5.72 -36.10
C LEU A 248 21.79 -6.43 -37.45
N GLU A 249 20.69 -6.35 -38.21
CA GLU A 249 20.60 -6.94 -39.54
C GLU A 249 21.45 -6.16 -40.56
N VAL A 250 21.48 -4.83 -40.47
CA VAL A 250 22.38 -3.99 -41.29
C VAL A 250 23.86 -4.25 -40.96
N GLU A 251 24.17 -4.53 -39.69
CA GLU A 251 25.50 -4.94 -39.23
C GLU A 251 25.84 -6.43 -39.51
N GLU A 252 25.01 -7.16 -40.25
CA GLU A 252 25.17 -8.59 -40.59
C GLU A 252 25.21 -9.54 -39.36
N LYS A 253 24.69 -9.10 -38.21
CA LYS A 253 24.58 -9.90 -36.97
C LYS A 253 23.27 -10.67 -36.90
N CYS A 254 22.95 -11.44 -37.94
CA CYS A 254 21.65 -12.11 -38.12
C CYS A 254 21.28 -13.03 -36.95
N ALA A 255 22.23 -13.78 -36.38
CA ALA A 255 21.96 -14.68 -35.25
C ALA A 255 21.50 -13.92 -33.98
N LEU A 256 22.09 -12.75 -33.72
CA LEU A 256 21.69 -11.91 -32.60
C LEU A 256 20.36 -11.21 -32.89
N MET A 257 20.14 -10.78 -34.14
CA MET A 257 18.86 -10.22 -34.57
C MET A 257 17.71 -11.19 -34.30
N GLU A 258 17.86 -12.48 -34.62
CA GLU A 258 16.80 -13.47 -34.37
C GLU A 258 16.47 -13.67 -32.89
N GLN A 259 17.50 -13.59 -32.03
CA GLN A 259 17.33 -13.64 -30.58
C GLN A 259 16.55 -12.42 -30.07
N VAL A 260 16.94 -11.22 -30.50
CA VAL A 260 16.30 -9.97 -30.11
C VAL A 260 14.88 -9.89 -30.68
N ALA A 261 14.66 -10.40 -31.89
CA ALA A 261 13.35 -10.47 -32.53
C ALA A 261 12.37 -11.29 -31.68
N HIS A 262 12.81 -12.42 -31.12
CA HIS A 262 11.97 -13.20 -30.21
C HIS A 262 11.50 -12.37 -29.01
N GLN A 263 12.41 -11.70 -28.31
CA GLN A 263 12.04 -10.87 -27.15
C GLN A 263 11.23 -9.64 -27.53
N THR A 264 11.39 -9.14 -28.75
CA THR A 264 10.56 -8.05 -29.31
C THR A 264 9.11 -8.49 -29.41
N ILE A 265 8.85 -9.68 -29.97
CA ILE A 265 7.50 -10.25 -30.05
C ILE A 265 6.94 -10.55 -28.67
N VAL A 266 7.76 -11.03 -27.73
CA VAL A 266 7.33 -11.20 -26.33
C VAL A 266 6.80 -9.90 -25.74
N MET A 267 7.52 -8.79 -25.92
CA MET A 267 7.06 -7.49 -25.43
C MET A 267 5.79 -7.02 -26.16
N GLN A 268 5.69 -7.22 -27.47
CA GLN A 268 4.50 -6.86 -28.26
C GLN A 268 3.26 -7.64 -27.80
N PHE A 269 3.36 -8.94 -27.56
CA PHE A 269 2.25 -9.77 -27.07
C PHE A 269 1.82 -9.38 -25.66
N ILE A 270 2.76 -8.99 -24.78
CA ILE A 270 2.43 -8.45 -23.46
C ILE A 270 1.58 -7.17 -23.60
N LEU A 271 1.99 -6.25 -24.48
CA LEU A 271 1.28 -5.00 -24.74
C LEU A 271 -0.09 -5.25 -25.39
N GLU A 272 -0.19 -6.22 -26.29
CA GLU A 272 -1.45 -6.60 -26.94
C GLU A 272 -2.44 -7.26 -25.96
N LEU A 273 -1.95 -8.13 -25.08
CA LEU A 273 -2.76 -8.72 -24.01
C LEU A 273 -3.28 -7.63 -23.08
N ALA A 274 -2.44 -6.65 -22.73
CA ALA A 274 -2.80 -5.51 -21.90
C ALA A 274 -3.90 -4.65 -22.55
N LYS A 275 -3.76 -4.34 -23.85
CA LYS A 275 -4.77 -3.63 -24.65
C LYS A 275 -6.09 -4.40 -24.68
N SER A 276 -6.05 -5.71 -24.90
CA SER A 276 -7.22 -6.59 -24.92
C SER A 276 -7.96 -6.62 -23.57
N LEU A 277 -7.21 -6.65 -22.46
CA LEU A 277 -7.76 -6.67 -21.10
C LEU A 277 -8.11 -5.27 -20.57
N LYS A 278 -7.69 -4.20 -21.24
CA LYS A 278 -7.80 -2.80 -20.78
C LYS A 278 -7.14 -2.57 -19.41
N VAL A 279 -6.01 -3.23 -19.19
CA VAL A 279 -5.21 -3.14 -17.96
C VAL A 279 -3.82 -2.62 -18.32
N ASP A 280 -3.15 -1.94 -17.38
CA ASP A 280 -1.77 -1.53 -17.56
C ASP A 280 -0.86 -2.76 -17.83
N PRO A 281 0.00 -2.73 -18.86
CA PRO A 281 0.90 -3.84 -19.20
C PRO A 281 1.75 -4.35 -18.02
N ARG A 282 2.14 -3.45 -17.12
CA ARG A 282 2.96 -3.77 -15.94
C ARG A 282 2.21 -4.60 -14.90
N ALA A 283 0.88 -4.53 -14.90
CA ALA A 283 0.05 -5.32 -14.01
C ALA A 283 -0.29 -6.71 -14.58
N CYS A 284 -0.22 -6.90 -15.90
CA CYS A 284 -0.67 -8.14 -16.55
C CYS A 284 0.44 -8.95 -17.25
N PHE A 285 1.67 -8.45 -17.39
CA PHE A 285 2.74 -9.18 -18.12
C PHE A 285 3.01 -10.60 -17.59
N ARG A 286 2.84 -10.85 -16.28
CA ARG A 286 3.00 -12.20 -15.71
C ARG A 286 1.95 -13.17 -16.24
N GLN A 287 0.74 -12.70 -16.52
CA GLN A 287 -0.33 -13.53 -17.09
C GLN A 287 0.00 -13.99 -18.51
N PHE A 288 0.71 -13.17 -19.29
CA PHE A 288 1.24 -13.60 -20.59
C PHE A 288 2.17 -14.80 -20.45
N PHE A 289 3.15 -14.74 -19.53
CA PHE A 289 4.08 -15.85 -19.31
C PHE A 289 3.38 -17.12 -18.78
N THR A 290 2.34 -16.97 -17.96
CA THR A 290 1.50 -18.11 -17.57
C THR A 290 0.82 -18.71 -18.80
N LYS A 291 0.17 -17.88 -19.63
CA LYS A 291 -0.53 -18.33 -20.84
C LYS A 291 0.40 -19.03 -21.83
N ILE A 292 1.58 -18.49 -22.11
CA ILE A 292 2.51 -19.06 -23.09
C ILE A 292 3.13 -20.38 -22.60
N LYS A 293 3.30 -20.57 -21.29
CA LYS A 293 3.79 -21.83 -20.71
C LYS A 293 2.73 -22.93 -20.70
N THR A 294 1.45 -22.57 -20.59
CA THR A 294 0.32 -23.51 -20.59
C THR A 294 -0.43 -23.52 -21.92
N ALA A 295 0.10 -22.84 -22.94
CA ALA A 295 -0.57 -22.64 -24.21
C ALA A 295 -0.72 -23.95 -24.97
N ASP A 296 -1.86 -24.10 -25.66
CA ASP A 296 -2.05 -25.16 -26.64
C ASP A 296 -1.12 -24.95 -27.84
N ARG A 297 -0.82 -26.02 -28.58
CA ARG A 297 0.12 -26.01 -29.71
C ARG A 297 -0.24 -24.95 -30.75
N GLN A 298 -1.53 -24.72 -30.97
CA GLN A 298 -2.04 -23.71 -31.90
C GLN A 298 -1.64 -22.27 -31.52
N TYR A 299 -1.59 -21.94 -30.23
CA TYR A 299 -1.18 -20.59 -29.79
C TYR A 299 0.32 -20.39 -29.94
N MET A 300 1.12 -21.43 -29.68
CA MET A 300 2.56 -21.42 -29.93
C MET A 300 2.90 -21.35 -31.42
N GLU A 301 2.12 -22.03 -32.27
CA GLU A 301 2.23 -21.93 -33.74
C GLU A 301 1.98 -20.48 -34.18
N GLY A 302 0.89 -19.84 -33.73
CA GLY A 302 0.61 -18.43 -34.04
C GLY A 302 1.71 -17.47 -33.58
N PHE A 303 2.28 -17.68 -32.39
CA PHE A 303 3.42 -16.90 -31.90
C PHE A 303 4.66 -17.05 -32.82
N ASN A 304 4.95 -18.26 -33.27
CA ASN A 304 6.07 -18.52 -34.17
C ASN A 304 5.84 -17.92 -35.56
N ASP A 305 4.62 -18.00 -36.09
CA ASP A 305 4.26 -17.38 -37.38
C ASP A 305 4.44 -15.86 -37.35
N GLU A 306 4.02 -15.22 -36.26
CA GLU A 306 4.23 -13.78 -36.07
C GLU A 306 5.70 -13.41 -35.91
N LEU A 307 6.49 -14.25 -35.24
CA LEU A 307 7.93 -14.09 -35.11
C LEU A 307 8.64 -14.18 -36.46
N GLU A 308 8.33 -15.17 -37.28
CA GLU A 308 8.92 -15.29 -38.62
C GLU A 308 8.46 -14.15 -39.54
N ALA A 309 7.19 -13.78 -39.51
CA ALA A 309 6.70 -12.61 -40.24
C ALA A 309 7.41 -11.32 -39.79
N PHE A 310 7.74 -11.19 -38.51
CA PHE A 310 8.50 -10.05 -37.99
C PHE A 310 9.96 -10.06 -38.47
N LYS A 311 10.65 -11.20 -38.43
CA LYS A 311 12.01 -11.33 -38.98
C LYS A 311 12.06 -10.93 -40.45
N GLU A 312 11.10 -11.37 -41.27
CA GLU A 312 11.02 -10.98 -42.68
C GLU A 312 10.82 -9.47 -42.86
N ARG A 313 9.98 -8.84 -42.04
CA ARG A 313 9.82 -7.37 -42.05
C ARG A 313 11.12 -6.65 -41.66
N VAL A 314 11.87 -7.17 -40.70
CA VAL A 314 13.17 -6.61 -40.29
C VAL A 314 14.18 -6.71 -41.44
N ARG A 315 14.31 -7.89 -42.06
CA ARG A 315 15.16 -8.12 -43.24
C ARG A 315 14.81 -7.18 -44.39
N GLY A 316 13.53 -7.00 -44.69
CA GLY A 316 13.06 -6.06 -45.70
C GLY A 316 13.43 -4.61 -45.39
N ARG A 317 13.26 -4.16 -44.14
CA ARG A 317 13.64 -2.81 -43.71
C ARG A 317 15.16 -2.58 -43.71
N ALA A 318 15.95 -3.59 -43.35
CA ALA A 318 17.40 -3.53 -43.41
C ALA A 318 17.89 -3.39 -44.85
N LYS A 319 17.36 -4.19 -45.78
CA LYS A 319 17.65 -4.07 -47.23
C LYS A 319 17.36 -2.68 -47.76
N LEU A 320 16.19 -2.11 -47.43
CA LEU A 320 15.84 -0.74 -47.84
C LEU A 320 16.80 0.32 -47.29
N ARG A 321 17.33 0.14 -46.07
CA ARG A 321 18.33 1.06 -45.50
C ARG A 321 19.67 0.95 -46.23
N ILE A 322 20.09 -0.27 -46.57
CA ILE A 322 21.33 -0.52 -47.32
C ILE A 322 21.20 0.04 -48.75
N GLU A 323 20.10 -0.25 -49.45
CA GLU A 323 19.82 0.27 -50.80
C GLU A 323 19.82 1.80 -50.84
N LYS A 324 19.23 2.45 -49.82
CA LYS A 324 19.25 3.91 -49.70
C LYS A 324 20.68 4.45 -49.56
N ALA A 325 21.49 3.85 -48.68
CA ALA A 325 22.89 4.25 -48.50
C ALA A 325 23.74 4.01 -49.75
N MET A 326 23.52 2.90 -50.46
CA MET A 326 24.18 2.61 -51.74
C MET A 326 23.79 3.63 -52.82
N LYS A 327 22.51 3.97 -52.93
CA LYS A 327 22.05 4.98 -53.90
C LYS A 327 22.62 6.37 -53.61
N GLU A 328 22.68 6.78 -52.35
CA GLU A 328 23.30 8.04 -51.95
C GLU A 328 24.79 8.07 -52.32
N TYR A 329 25.51 6.97 -52.11
CA TYR A 329 26.90 6.82 -52.53
C TYR A 329 27.06 6.88 -54.06
N GLU A 330 26.21 6.19 -54.82
CA GLU A 330 26.20 6.25 -56.28
C GLU A 330 25.90 7.66 -56.81
N GLU A 331 25.00 8.41 -56.16
CA GLU A 331 24.73 9.81 -56.50
C GLU A 331 25.91 10.73 -56.18
N GLU A 332 26.65 10.50 -55.09
CA GLU A 332 27.87 11.24 -54.79
C GLU A 332 28.99 10.94 -55.78
N GLU A 333 29.23 9.67 -56.12
CA GLU A 333 30.19 9.29 -57.16
C GLU A 333 29.75 9.84 -58.52
N ARG A 334 28.44 9.86 -58.80
CA ARG A 334 27.86 10.51 -59.98
C ARG A 334 28.15 12.01 -59.99
N LYS A 335 28.06 12.69 -58.86
CA LYS A 335 28.41 14.12 -58.76
C LYS A 335 29.91 14.36 -59.00
N LYS A 336 30.78 13.49 -58.49
CA LYS A 336 32.24 13.60 -58.68
C LYS A 336 32.69 13.35 -60.12
N ARG A 337 31.97 12.52 -60.87
CA ARG A 337 32.28 12.22 -62.29
C ARG A 337 31.68 13.22 -63.29
N LEU A 338 30.87 14.20 -62.84
CA LEU A 338 30.32 15.23 -63.74
C LEU A 338 31.45 16.08 -64.32
N GLY A 339 31.41 16.29 -65.64
CA GLY A 339 32.31 17.22 -66.32
C GLY A 339 32.01 18.68 -65.98
N PRO A 340 32.84 19.63 -66.44
CA PRO A 340 32.67 21.07 -66.17
C PRO A 340 31.34 21.67 -66.67
N GLY A 341 30.62 20.96 -67.55
CA GLY A 341 29.27 21.32 -68.01
C GLY A 341 28.12 20.65 -67.24
N GLY A 342 28.40 19.94 -66.14
CA GLY A 342 27.38 19.24 -65.35
C GLY A 342 26.78 17.99 -65.99
N LEU A 343 27.36 17.52 -67.10
CA LEU A 343 26.97 16.28 -67.78
C LEU A 343 27.86 15.12 -67.34
N ASP A 344 27.26 13.95 -67.16
CA ASP A 344 27.96 12.71 -66.86
C ASP A 344 28.58 12.12 -68.14
N PRO A 345 29.91 11.97 -68.23
CA PRO A 345 30.56 11.45 -69.44
C PRO A 345 30.11 10.05 -69.85
N VAL A 346 29.69 9.21 -68.89
CA VAL A 346 29.22 7.84 -69.17
C VAL A 346 27.84 7.87 -69.83
N GLU A 347 26.91 8.68 -69.29
CA GLU A 347 25.58 8.86 -69.87
C GLU A 347 25.67 9.51 -71.27
N VAL A 348 26.58 10.47 -71.44
CA VAL A 348 26.85 11.08 -72.75
C VAL A 348 27.37 10.05 -73.74
N TYR A 349 28.36 9.23 -73.35
CA TYR A 349 28.94 8.20 -74.22
C TYR A 349 27.91 7.15 -74.68
N GLU A 350 27.03 6.67 -73.79
CA GLU A 350 25.96 5.74 -74.14
C GLU A 350 24.87 6.36 -75.02
N SER A 351 24.73 7.69 -75.00
CA SER A 351 23.75 8.42 -75.81
C SER A 351 24.26 8.82 -77.21
N LEU A 352 25.55 8.59 -77.52
CA LEU A 352 26.13 8.95 -78.81
C LEU A 352 25.65 7.98 -79.92
N PRO A 353 25.28 8.49 -81.12
CA PRO A 353 24.81 7.68 -82.25
C PRO A 353 25.82 6.68 -82.84
#